data_AF-A0A963HSP1-F1
#
_entry.id   AF-A0A963HSP1-F1
#
_cell.length_a   1.000
_cell.length_b   1.000
_cell.length_c   1.000
_cell.angle_alpha   90.00
_cell.angle_beta   90.00
_cell.angle_gamma   90.00
#
_symmetry.space_group_name_H-M   'P 1'
#
loop_
_entity.id
_entity.type
_entity.pdbx_description
1 polymer ?
#
loop_
_entity_poly.entity_id
_entity_poly.type
_entity_poly.pdbx_seq_one_letter_code
_entity_poly.pdbx_strand_id
1 'polypeptide(L)'
;RERRFEDDPRFGLVVLSEIAGRALSPAVNDPGTAVFILGALVRLFGQWCQPATDDATPACDRIEVPELSVHDMFDDAFTAIARDGAGSIEVALRLQKALQSLASLGGPSMRAAAEKHARQALERSALRMELPTDLAQVRKAAAFATPALRDD
;
A
#
# COMPACT_ATOMS: atom_id res chain seq x y z
N ARG A 1 10.99 -25.48 0.40
CA ARG A 1 10.81 -25.08 1.81
C ARG A 1 9.83 -23.91 1.81
N GLU A 2 8.73 -24.01 2.54
CA GLU A 2 7.70 -22.97 2.64
C GLU A 2 8.21 -21.83 3.54
N ARG A 3 7.99 -20.56 3.14
CA ARG A 3 8.33 -19.39 3.99
C ARG A 3 7.34 -19.34 5.15
N ARG A 4 7.84 -19.15 6.37
CA ARG A 4 7.00 -18.95 7.56
C ARG A 4 7.03 -17.49 8.00
N PHE A 5 6.01 -17.05 8.73
CA PHE A 5 5.96 -15.70 9.28
C PHE A 5 7.12 -15.38 10.24
N GLU A 6 7.63 -16.40 10.93
CA GLU A 6 8.81 -16.31 11.80
C GLU A 6 10.13 -16.12 11.03
N ASP A 7 10.17 -16.44 9.74
CA ASP A 7 11.36 -16.36 8.90
C ASP A 7 11.47 -15.01 8.16
N ASP A 8 10.35 -14.31 7.93
CA ASP A 8 10.28 -13.09 7.13
C ASP A 8 9.15 -12.17 7.62
N PRO A 9 9.47 -11.04 8.27
CA PRO A 9 8.48 -10.11 8.81
C PRO A 9 7.63 -9.44 7.70
N ARG A 10 8.08 -9.43 6.44
CA ARG A 10 7.33 -8.88 5.31
C ARG A 10 6.37 -9.90 4.70
N PHE A 11 6.52 -11.19 5.00
CA PHE A 11 5.71 -12.25 4.38
C PHE A 11 4.20 -12.05 4.60
N GLY A 12 3.80 -11.50 5.74
CA GLY A 12 2.40 -11.12 6.00
C GLY A 12 1.83 -10.13 4.98
N LEU A 13 2.64 -9.17 4.52
CA LEU A 13 2.22 -8.19 3.50
C LEU A 13 2.01 -8.87 2.16
N VAL A 14 2.90 -9.78 1.78
CA VAL A 14 2.81 -10.59 0.56
C VAL A 14 1.53 -11.42 0.56
N VAL A 15 1.25 -12.14 1.66
CA VAL A 15 0.04 -12.96 1.78
C VAL A 15 -1.23 -12.12 1.67
N LEU A 16 -1.29 -10.96 2.31
CA LEU A 16 -2.44 -10.05 2.19
C LEU A 16 -2.63 -9.56 0.74
N SER A 17 -1.53 -9.19 0.08
CA SER A 17 -1.51 -8.76 -1.32
C SER A 17 -1.97 -9.88 -2.27
N GLU A 18 -1.58 -11.13 -2.01
CA GLU A 18 -2.03 -12.32 -2.76
C GLU A 18 -3.53 -12.60 -2.57
N ILE A 19 -4.06 -12.46 -1.35
CA ILE A 19 -5.50 -12.61 -1.07
C ILE A 19 -6.30 -11.57 -1.86
N ALA A 20 -5.88 -10.30 -1.82
CA ALA A 20 -6.51 -9.25 -2.60
C ALA A 20 -6.39 -9.51 -4.10
N GLY A 21 -5.21 -9.90 -4.60
CA GLY A 21 -5.01 -10.23 -6.01
C GLY A 21 -5.88 -11.41 -6.48
N ARG A 22 -6.05 -12.44 -5.65
CA ARG A 22 -6.96 -13.56 -5.94
C ARG A 22 -8.41 -13.11 -6.00
N ALA A 23 -8.83 -12.25 -5.07
CA ALA A 23 -10.18 -11.69 -5.07
C ALA A 23 -10.47 -10.86 -6.33
N LEU A 24 -9.47 -10.11 -6.82
CA LEU A 24 -9.56 -9.30 -8.04
C LEU A 24 -9.41 -10.09 -9.35
N SER A 25 -9.07 -11.38 -9.27
CA SER A 25 -8.91 -12.20 -10.47
C SER A 25 -10.23 -12.31 -11.25
N PRO A 26 -10.19 -12.48 -12.60
CA PRO A 26 -11.40 -12.61 -13.41
C PRO A 26 -12.35 -13.74 -12.97
N ALA A 27 -11.82 -14.78 -12.33
CA ALA A 27 -12.60 -15.91 -11.87
C ALA A 27 -13.39 -15.62 -10.58
N VAL A 28 -12.91 -14.70 -9.73
CA VAL A 28 -13.53 -14.39 -8.43
C VAL A 28 -14.30 -13.08 -8.49
N ASN A 29 -13.70 -12.02 -9.05
CA ASN A 29 -14.29 -10.69 -9.23
C ASN A 29 -14.97 -10.14 -7.95
N ASP A 30 -14.25 -10.22 -6.82
CA ASP A 30 -14.68 -9.70 -5.52
C ASP A 30 -13.82 -8.49 -5.10
N PRO A 31 -14.17 -7.28 -5.55
CA PRO A 31 -13.49 -6.06 -5.15
C PRO A 31 -13.69 -5.72 -3.67
N GLY A 32 -14.74 -6.22 -3.02
CA GLY A 32 -15.03 -5.99 -1.59
C GLY A 32 -13.93 -6.55 -0.70
N THR A 33 -13.44 -7.75 -1.00
CA THR A 33 -12.29 -8.35 -0.29
C THR A 33 -11.02 -7.52 -0.47
N ALA A 34 -10.72 -7.03 -1.68
CA ALA A 34 -9.55 -6.17 -1.88
C ALA A 34 -9.65 -4.86 -1.09
N VAL A 35 -10.84 -4.24 -1.05
CA VAL A 35 -11.11 -3.05 -0.23
C VAL A 35 -10.91 -3.33 1.26
N PHE A 36 -11.33 -4.50 1.75
CA PHE A 36 -11.11 -4.92 3.13
C PHE A 36 -9.62 -5.07 3.45
N ILE A 37 -8.86 -5.75 2.57
CA ILE A 37 -7.41 -5.95 2.72
C ILE A 37 -6.66 -4.61 2.74
N LEU A 38 -7.03 -3.65 1.88
CA LEU A 38 -6.45 -2.30 1.93
C LEU A 38 -6.67 -1.63 3.29
N GLY A 39 -7.82 -1.87 3.93
CA GLY A 39 -8.06 -1.43 5.30
C GLY A 39 -7.17 -2.12 6.33
N ALA A 40 -6.91 -3.41 6.18
CA ALA A 40 -6.00 -4.15 7.05
C ALA A 40 -4.55 -3.66 6.92
N LEU A 41 -4.07 -3.43 5.69
CA LEU A 41 -2.74 -2.87 5.42
C LEU A 41 -2.56 -1.50 6.07
N VAL A 42 -3.56 -0.61 5.97
CA VAL A 42 -3.49 0.71 6.63
C VAL A 42 -3.33 0.57 8.15
N ARG A 43 -4.05 -0.36 8.79
CA ARG A 43 -3.90 -0.59 10.24
C ARG A 43 -2.52 -1.14 10.60
N LEU A 44 -1.99 -2.07 9.80
CA LEU A 44 -0.64 -2.62 10.00
C LEU A 44 0.43 -1.53 9.91
N PHE A 45 0.43 -0.72 8.85
CA PHE A 45 1.39 0.37 8.71
C PHE A 45 1.16 1.49 9.74
N GLY A 46 -0.09 1.73 10.15
CA GLY A 46 -0.41 2.67 11.22
C GLY A 46 0.17 2.26 12.58
N GLN A 47 0.16 0.96 12.89
CA GLN A 47 0.82 0.40 14.06
C GLN A 47 2.34 0.47 13.94
N TRP A 48 2.89 0.17 12.75
CA TRP A 48 4.32 0.28 12.46
C TRP A 48 4.88 1.69 12.68
N CYS A 49 4.07 2.73 12.41
CA CYS A 49 4.49 4.11 12.61
C CYS A 49 4.47 4.58 14.07
N GLN A 50 3.92 3.78 15.00
CA GLN A 50 3.93 4.14 16.42
C GLN A 50 5.35 4.03 16.98
N PRO A 51 5.76 4.93 17.89
CA PRO A 51 7.05 4.79 18.56
C PRO A 51 7.09 3.44 19.28
N ALA A 52 8.21 2.73 19.13
CA ALA A 52 8.46 1.54 19.93
C ALA A 52 8.48 1.94 21.41
N THR A 53 7.64 1.29 22.22
CA THR A 53 7.55 1.53 23.67
C THR A 53 8.51 0.65 24.47
N ASP A 54 9.40 -0.07 23.81
CA ASP A 54 10.30 -1.01 24.48
C ASP A 54 11.55 -0.31 25.00
N ASP A 55 11.51 0.05 26.29
CA ASP A 55 12.69 0.38 27.12
C ASP A 55 13.44 -0.90 27.57
N ALA A 56 13.09 -2.07 27.03
CA ALA A 56 13.66 -3.34 27.43
C ALA A 56 15.07 -3.51 26.86
N THR A 57 16.04 -3.82 27.74
CA THR A 57 17.39 -4.21 27.31
C THR A 57 17.29 -5.45 26.42
N PRO A 58 17.84 -5.44 25.19
CA PRO A 58 17.77 -6.58 24.30
C PRO A 58 18.47 -7.79 24.94
N ALA A 59 17.82 -8.96 24.91
CA ALA A 59 18.36 -10.19 25.49
C ALA A 59 19.61 -10.71 24.76
N CYS A 60 19.82 -10.26 23.52
CA CYS A 60 20.97 -10.59 22.68
C CYS A 60 21.62 -9.30 22.17
N ASP A 61 22.77 -8.93 22.73
CA ASP A 61 23.51 -7.69 22.44
C ASP A 61 24.48 -7.79 21.25
N ARG A 62 24.68 -9.00 20.70
CA ARG A 62 25.60 -9.29 19.58
C ARG A 62 24.89 -9.76 18.31
N ILE A 63 23.57 -9.61 18.24
CA ILE A 63 22.78 -9.97 17.06
C ILE A 63 22.24 -8.69 16.46
N GLU A 64 22.60 -8.44 15.20
CA GLU A 64 22.08 -7.34 14.40
C GLU A 64 21.32 -7.91 13.20
N VAL A 65 20.23 -7.26 12.83
CA VAL A 65 19.45 -7.58 11.63
C VAL A 65 19.28 -6.32 10.78
N PRO A 66 19.28 -6.41 9.44
CA PRO A 66 19.02 -5.27 8.59
C PRO A 66 17.65 -4.63 8.88
N GLU A 67 17.61 -3.30 8.86
CA GLU A 67 16.34 -2.56 8.95
C GLU A 67 15.45 -2.86 7.74
N LEU A 68 14.14 -2.95 7.98
CA LEU A 68 13.17 -3.15 6.90
C LEU A 68 12.99 -1.87 6.08
N SER A 69 13.22 -1.99 4.77
CA SER A 69 12.93 -0.94 3.81
C SER A 69 11.41 -0.72 3.71
N VAL A 70 10.95 0.49 4.09
CA VAL A 70 9.55 0.91 3.91
C VAL A 70 9.14 0.83 2.43
N HIS A 71 10.07 1.11 1.51
CA HIS A 71 9.79 1.00 0.08
C HIS A 71 9.49 -0.44 -0.34
N ASP A 72 10.29 -1.41 0.12
CA ASP A 72 10.07 -2.83 -0.19
C ASP A 72 8.75 -3.31 0.41
N MET A 73 8.44 -2.88 1.63
CA MET A 73 7.17 -3.21 2.28
C MET A 73 5.97 -2.69 1.48
N PHE A 74 6.07 -1.51 0.89
CA PHE A 74 5.03 -0.95 0.02
C PHE A 74 4.91 -1.70 -1.30
N ASP A 75 6.05 -2.08 -1.90
CA ASP A 75 6.07 -2.90 -3.11
C ASP A 75 5.38 -4.24 -2.87
N ASP A 76 5.68 -4.93 -1.77
CA ASP A 76 5.05 -6.18 -1.37
C ASP A 76 3.54 -6.00 -1.12
N ALA A 77 3.13 -4.92 -0.45
CA ALA A 77 1.76 -4.70 0.00
C ALA A 77 0.79 -4.21 -1.08
N PHE A 78 1.22 -3.29 -1.95
CA PHE A 78 0.29 -2.50 -2.76
C PHE A 78 0.41 -2.73 -4.27
N THR A 79 1.56 -3.20 -4.77
CA THR A 79 1.82 -3.23 -6.22
C THR A 79 0.87 -4.15 -6.97
N ALA A 80 0.62 -5.37 -6.48
CA ALA A 80 -0.30 -6.30 -7.12
C ALA A 80 -1.75 -5.78 -7.09
N ILE A 81 -2.20 -5.28 -5.94
CA ILE A 81 -3.55 -4.69 -5.77
C ILE A 81 -3.75 -3.51 -6.74
N ALA A 82 -2.75 -2.64 -6.86
CA ALA A 82 -2.80 -1.49 -7.76
C ALA A 82 -2.86 -1.90 -9.24
N ARG A 83 -2.17 -2.99 -9.62
CA ARG A 83 -2.18 -3.52 -10.99
C ARG A 83 -3.53 -4.17 -11.32
N ASP A 84 -3.98 -5.06 -10.43
CA ASP A 84 -5.14 -5.92 -10.69
C ASP A 84 -6.46 -5.16 -10.46
N GLY A 85 -6.46 -4.19 -9.54
CA GLY A 85 -7.61 -3.32 -9.25
C GLY A 85 -7.69 -2.06 -10.11
N ALA A 86 -6.77 -1.85 -11.05
CA ALA A 86 -6.64 -0.61 -11.80
C ALA A 86 -7.93 -0.17 -12.53
N GLY A 87 -8.71 -1.13 -13.02
CA GLY A 87 -9.99 -0.87 -13.70
C GLY A 87 -11.22 -0.84 -12.79
N SER A 88 -11.10 -1.21 -11.51
CA SER A 88 -12.21 -1.13 -10.54
C SER A 88 -12.16 0.21 -9.81
N ILE A 89 -13.20 1.04 -10.00
CA ILE A 89 -13.28 2.35 -9.36
C ILE A 89 -13.24 2.27 -7.83
N GLU A 90 -13.94 1.31 -7.24
CA GLU A 90 -14.02 1.19 -5.78
C GLU A 90 -12.66 0.82 -5.16
N VAL A 91 -11.88 -0.04 -5.83
CA VAL A 91 -10.54 -0.46 -5.40
C VAL A 91 -9.54 0.67 -5.61
N ALA A 92 -9.56 1.32 -6.79
CA ALA A 92 -8.68 2.43 -7.09
C ALA A 92 -8.88 3.60 -6.10
N LEU A 93 -10.13 3.99 -5.83
CA LEU A 93 -10.43 5.04 -4.85
C LEU A 93 -10.01 4.64 -3.43
N ARG A 94 -10.26 3.38 -3.04
CA ARG A 94 -9.87 2.91 -1.70
C ARG A 94 -8.36 2.89 -1.53
N LEU A 95 -7.63 2.51 -2.57
CA LEU A 95 -6.17 2.49 -2.60
C LEU A 95 -5.60 3.90 -2.47
N GLN A 96 -6.11 4.88 -3.24
CA GLN A 96 -5.66 6.27 -3.13
C GLN A 96 -5.87 6.82 -1.71
N LYS A 97 -7.04 6.57 -1.11
CA LYS A 97 -7.33 6.99 0.28
C LYS A 97 -6.46 6.28 1.32
N ALA A 98 -6.16 5.00 1.11
CA ALA A 98 -5.25 4.24 1.96
C ALA A 98 -3.85 4.86 1.95
N LEU A 99 -3.31 5.12 0.76
CA LEU A 99 -2.00 5.73 0.58
C LEU A 99 -1.97 7.16 1.13
N GLN A 100 -3.02 7.96 0.94
CA GLN A 100 -3.13 9.30 1.54
C GLN A 100 -3.07 9.26 3.07
N SER A 101 -3.74 8.27 3.67
CA SER A 101 -3.72 8.08 5.12
C SER A 101 -2.31 7.74 5.60
N LEU A 102 -1.62 6.83 4.92
CA LEU A 102 -0.24 6.46 5.26
C LEU A 102 0.75 7.61 5.05
N ALA A 103 0.55 8.42 4.01
CA ALA A 103 1.35 9.62 3.78
C ALA A 103 1.20 10.67 4.88
N SER A 104 0.08 10.65 5.60
CA SER A 104 -0.23 11.60 6.69
C SER A 104 0.15 11.07 8.07
N LEU A 105 0.21 9.74 8.25
CA LEU A 105 0.45 9.10 9.55
C LEU A 105 1.94 8.85 9.84
N GLY A 106 2.75 8.62 8.82
CA GLY A 106 4.15 8.23 9.01
C GLY A 106 5.17 9.36 8.82
N GLY A 107 6.44 9.02 9.07
CA GLY A 107 7.58 9.90 8.81
C GLY A 107 7.91 10.10 7.32
N PRO A 108 9.01 10.80 7.00
CA PRO A 108 9.36 11.16 5.62
C PRO A 108 9.46 9.98 4.64
N SER A 109 9.99 8.84 5.09
CA SER A 109 10.10 7.62 4.26
C SER A 109 8.74 7.03 3.90
N MET A 110 7.83 6.95 4.88
CA MET A 110 6.44 6.50 4.69
C MET A 110 5.70 7.40 3.71
N ARG A 111 5.84 8.72 3.88
CA ARG A 111 5.26 9.71 3.00
C ARG A 111 5.76 9.55 1.56
N ALA A 112 7.07 9.48 1.37
CA ALA A 112 7.67 9.31 0.05
C ALA A 112 7.22 8.01 -0.62
N ALA A 113 7.16 6.90 0.12
CA ALA A 113 6.65 5.62 -0.39
C ALA A 113 5.17 5.71 -0.78
N ALA A 114 4.32 6.25 0.08
CA ALA A 114 2.91 6.39 -0.18
C ALA A 114 2.59 7.27 -1.39
N GLU A 115 3.28 8.41 -1.52
CA GLU A 115 3.11 9.29 -2.68
C GLU A 115 3.60 8.62 -3.98
N LYS A 116 4.74 7.89 -3.95
CA LYS A 116 5.22 7.11 -5.10
C LYS A 116 4.17 6.11 -5.57
N HIS A 117 3.65 5.29 -4.66
CA HIS A 117 2.66 4.27 -5.00
C HIS A 117 1.32 4.86 -5.45
N ALA A 118 0.94 6.03 -4.93
CA ALA A 118 -0.28 6.73 -5.32
C ALA A 118 -0.22 7.21 -6.77
N ARG A 119 0.92 7.78 -7.18
CA ARG A 119 1.18 8.16 -8.58
C ARG A 119 1.14 6.95 -9.51
N GLN A 120 1.85 5.88 -9.18
CA GLN A 120 1.86 4.66 -9.99
C GLN A 120 0.49 3.99 -10.09
N ALA A 121 -0.30 3.99 -9.01
CA ALA A 121 -1.66 3.49 -9.03
C ALA A 121 -2.58 4.34 -9.93
N LEU A 122 -2.43 5.67 -9.89
CA LEU A 122 -3.17 6.56 -10.77
C LEU A 122 -2.81 6.31 -12.25
N GLU A 123 -1.53 6.16 -12.57
CA GLU A 123 -1.07 5.83 -13.93
C GLU A 123 -1.70 4.53 -14.43
N ARG A 124 -1.73 3.48 -13.60
CA ARG A 124 -2.38 2.20 -13.94
C ARG A 124 -3.88 2.37 -14.17
N SER A 125 -4.58 3.11 -13.32
CA SER A 125 -6.01 3.38 -13.51
C SER A 125 -6.28 4.17 -14.78
N ALA A 126 -5.43 5.15 -15.13
CA ALA A 126 -5.55 5.90 -16.37
C ALA A 126 -5.43 5.02 -17.64
N LEU A 127 -4.69 3.91 -17.56
CA LEU A 127 -4.55 2.94 -18.66
C LEU A 127 -5.72 1.96 -18.77
N ARG A 128 -6.58 1.85 -17.75
CA ARG A 128 -7.61 0.81 -17.65
C ARG A 128 -9.04 1.34 -17.56
N MET A 129 -9.24 2.55 -17.05
CA MET A 129 -10.57 3.14 -16.89
C MET A 129 -11.02 3.83 -18.18
N GLU A 130 -12.13 3.36 -18.73
CA GLU A 130 -12.70 3.91 -19.97
C GLU A 130 -13.58 5.15 -19.70
N LEU A 131 -14.26 5.19 -18.56
CA LEU A 131 -15.17 6.28 -18.23
C LEU A 131 -14.41 7.48 -17.66
N PRO A 132 -14.45 8.67 -18.30
CA PRO A 132 -13.66 9.83 -17.86
C PRO A 132 -14.03 10.33 -16.46
N THR A 133 -15.29 10.20 -16.05
CA THR A 133 -15.75 10.62 -14.72
C THR A 133 -15.13 9.78 -13.61
N ASP A 134 -14.89 8.50 -13.85
CA ASP A 134 -14.29 7.60 -12.86
C ASP A 134 -12.81 7.92 -12.70
N LEU A 135 -12.11 8.09 -13.83
CA LEU A 135 -10.72 8.52 -13.82
C LEU A 135 -10.55 9.89 -13.14
N ALA A 136 -11.47 10.83 -13.37
CA ALA A 136 -11.45 12.13 -12.71
C ALA A 136 -11.58 12.01 -11.17
N GLN A 137 -12.41 11.08 -10.68
CA GLN A 137 -12.52 10.82 -9.25
C GLN A 137 -11.23 10.24 -8.66
N VAL A 138 -10.59 9.30 -9.37
CA VAL A 138 -9.30 8.73 -8.94
C VAL A 138 -8.20 9.80 -8.96
N ARG A 139 -8.13 10.64 -9.99
CA ARG A 139 -7.21 11.80 -10.06
C ARG A 139 -7.40 12.74 -8.88
N LYS A 140 -8.65 13.07 -8.54
CA LYS A 140 -8.96 13.91 -7.38
C LYS A 140 -8.48 13.27 -6.08
N ALA A 141 -8.68 11.96 -5.91
CA ALA A 141 -8.22 11.24 -4.72
C ALA A 141 -6.69 11.15 -4.64
N ALA A 142 -5.99 11.10 -5.77
CA ALA A 142 -4.53 11.03 -5.87
C ALA A 142 -3.83 12.38 -5.72
N ALA A 143 -4.57 13.50 -5.65
CA ALA A 143 -4.02 14.86 -5.71
C ALA A 143 -2.98 15.15 -4.60
N PHE A 144 -3.05 14.47 -3.46
CA PHE A 144 -2.05 14.61 -2.38
C PHE A 144 -0.64 14.18 -2.79
N ALA A 145 -0.50 13.33 -3.80
CA ALA A 145 0.76 12.74 -4.25
C ALA A 145 1.33 13.43 -5.50
N THR A 146 0.58 14.33 -6.12
CA THR A 146 1.06 15.12 -7.25
C THR A 146 1.59 16.43 -6.69
N PRO A 147 2.87 16.78 -6.90
CA PRO A 147 3.33 18.11 -6.56
C PRO A 147 2.46 19.13 -7.28
N ALA A 148 2.01 20.18 -6.59
CA ALA A 148 1.45 21.34 -7.27
C ALA A 148 2.46 21.76 -8.34
N LEU A 149 2.00 21.88 -9.59
CA LEU A 149 2.79 22.54 -10.62
C LEU A 149 3.29 23.85 -9.99
N ARG A 150 4.60 23.98 -9.84
CA ARG A 150 5.19 25.28 -9.52
C ARG A 150 4.82 26.14 -10.71
N ASP A 151 3.93 27.10 -10.48
CA ASP A 151 3.74 28.21 -11.41
C ASP A 151 5.11 28.92 -11.47
N ASP A 152 5.86 28.64 -12.54
CA ASP A 152 7.06 29.38 -12.94
C ASP A 152 6.66 30.74 -13.54
#